data_AF-A0A3N7GYI4-F1
#
_entry.id   AF-A0A3N7GYI4-F1
#
_cell.length_a   1.000
_cell.length_b   1.000
_cell.length_c   1.000
_cell.angle_alpha   90.00
_cell.angle_beta   90.00
_cell.angle_gamma   90.00
#
_symmetry.space_group_name_H-M   'P 1'
#
loop_
_entity.id
_entity.type
_entity.pdbx_description
1 polymer ?
#
loop_
_entity_poly.entity_id
_entity_poly.type
_entity_poly.pdbx_seq_one_letter_code
_entity_poly.pdbx_strand_id
1 'polypeptide(L)'
;MQAFKRKGRGLLLPAMALLVAAGCHTDHAARFEQLTEDEKRLPENATLGLDIRDGLEVGLMASEPMLLNPTNIDVDDRGRVWVNEAYNYRPTLNGNPTTDKGDRILILEDADHDGVLDQRTVFYQGPEINSPLGICVLGNRVIVSQSPYVWDFYDDNGDGKADRKEILFQGIGGEQHDHGVHAFVFGPDGKLYFNFGNECHTLLDRDGNIVTDQDGDGITNKKYRQGMVFRCDIDGSNVEVLGHNFRNNYELAVDSYGTIWQSDNDDDGNRAVRINYVMEYGNYGYSDELTGAGWRENRTNL
;
A
#
# COMPACT_ATOMS: atom_id res chain seq x y z
N MET A 1 28.23 -24.63 -19.16
CA MET A 1 28.81 -25.99 -19.11
C MET A 1 29.91 -25.98 -18.04
N GLN A 2 29.56 -26.21 -16.78
CA GLN A 2 30.51 -26.17 -15.65
C GLN A 2 30.83 -27.60 -15.19
N ALA A 3 32.12 -27.90 -15.08
CA ALA A 3 32.65 -29.21 -14.78
C ALA A 3 32.81 -29.43 -13.26
N PHE A 4 32.22 -30.51 -12.74
CA PHE A 4 32.45 -30.99 -11.38
C PHE A 4 33.77 -31.80 -11.31
N LYS A 5 34.66 -31.46 -10.36
CA LYS A 5 35.77 -32.33 -9.93
C LYS A 5 35.44 -32.96 -8.58
N ARG A 6 35.24 -34.29 -8.57
CA ARG A 6 35.23 -35.13 -7.36
C ARG A 6 36.66 -35.32 -6.87
N LYS A 7 36.93 -35.13 -5.57
CA LYS A 7 38.13 -35.64 -4.89
C LYS A 7 37.76 -36.46 -3.66
N GLY A 8 38.25 -37.71 -3.67
CA GLY A 8 38.93 -38.37 -2.55
C GLY A 8 38.14 -38.68 -1.28
N ARG A 9 37.81 -39.96 -1.10
CA ARG A 9 37.55 -40.55 0.23
C ARG A 9 38.87 -40.63 1.01
N GLY A 10 38.94 -39.94 2.13
CA GLY A 10 39.93 -40.13 3.18
C GLY A 10 39.20 -40.31 4.53
N LEU A 11 39.43 -41.44 5.19
CA LEU A 11 38.97 -41.74 6.54
C LEU A 11 39.88 -41.01 7.53
N LEU A 12 39.33 -40.29 8.54
CA LEU A 12 39.67 -40.41 9.97
C LEU A 12 39.19 -39.22 10.83
N LEU A 13 38.79 -39.61 12.04
CA LEU A 13 38.55 -38.87 13.30
C LEU A 13 37.19 -38.14 13.46
N PRO A 14 36.39 -38.51 14.50
CA PRO A 14 35.23 -37.73 14.88
C PRO A 14 35.75 -36.51 15.63
N ALA A 15 36.04 -35.43 14.90
CA ALA A 15 36.04 -34.12 15.51
C ALA A 15 34.57 -33.82 15.84
N MET A 16 34.24 -33.87 17.12
CA MET A 16 33.01 -33.32 17.65
C MET A 16 33.08 -31.81 17.40
N ALA A 17 32.70 -31.40 16.19
CA ALA A 17 32.45 -30.01 15.87
C ALA A 17 31.23 -29.63 16.71
N LEU A 18 31.49 -28.87 17.78
CA LEU A 18 30.46 -28.10 18.44
C LEU A 18 29.95 -27.13 17.37
N LEU A 19 28.87 -27.51 16.69
CA LEU A 19 28.10 -26.62 15.86
C LEU A 19 27.50 -25.62 16.84
N VAL A 20 28.15 -24.46 17.01
CA VAL A 20 27.49 -23.30 17.62
C VAL A 20 26.55 -22.76 16.53
N ALA A 21 25.42 -23.45 16.38
CA ALA A 21 24.27 -22.97 15.66
C ALA A 21 23.30 -22.40 16.71
N ALA A 22 23.62 -21.21 17.21
CA ALA A 22 22.72 -20.35 17.97
C ALA A 22 23.46 -19.04 18.23
N GLY A 23 22.88 -17.89 17.88
CA GLY A 23 23.38 -16.64 18.45
C GLY A 23 22.76 -15.34 17.94
N CYS A 24 22.80 -15.07 16.63
CA CYS A 24 22.49 -13.70 16.18
C CYS A 24 21.07 -13.26 16.53
N HIS A 25 20.06 -14.12 16.37
CA HIS A 25 18.67 -13.73 16.65
C HIS A 25 18.37 -13.53 18.14
N THR A 26 18.98 -14.32 19.04
CA THR A 26 18.73 -14.22 20.49
C THR A 26 19.38 -13.00 21.13
N ASP A 27 20.45 -12.46 20.54
CA ASP A 27 21.17 -11.30 21.06
C ASP A 27 20.44 -9.98 20.74
N HIS A 28 19.78 -9.89 19.57
CA HIS A 28 19.08 -8.69 19.14
C HIS A 28 17.83 -8.39 19.98
N ALA A 29 16.98 -9.39 20.21
CA ALA A 29 15.77 -9.23 21.03
C ALA A 29 16.12 -8.86 22.49
N ALA A 30 17.13 -9.53 23.07
CA ALA A 30 17.59 -9.24 24.43
C ALA A 30 18.18 -7.82 24.55
N ARG A 31 18.86 -7.32 23.51
CA ARG A 31 19.34 -5.93 23.45
C ARG A 31 18.20 -4.93 23.33
N PHE A 32 17.20 -5.20 22.48
CA PHE A 32 16.04 -4.31 22.29
C PHE A 32 15.23 -4.12 23.58
N GLU A 33 15.04 -5.19 24.37
CA GLU A 33 14.31 -5.14 25.64
C GLU A 33 15.00 -4.27 26.71
N GLN A 34 16.32 -4.07 26.61
CA GLN A 34 17.10 -3.26 27.55
C GLN A 34 17.07 -1.77 27.23
N LEU A 35 16.64 -1.39 26.03
CA LEU A 35 16.55 0.00 25.60
C LEU A 35 15.36 0.71 26.27
N THR A 36 15.54 1.99 26.57
CA THR A 36 14.44 2.90 26.90
C THR A 36 13.53 3.12 25.69
N GLU A 37 12.30 3.60 25.92
CA GLU A 37 11.36 3.89 24.82
C GLU A 37 11.88 4.93 23.83
N ASP A 38 12.72 5.87 24.27
CA ASP A 38 13.34 6.85 23.38
C ASP A 38 14.46 6.23 22.55
N GLU A 39 15.29 5.36 23.15
CA GLU A 39 16.34 4.63 22.43
C GLU A 39 15.77 3.65 21.40
N LYS A 40 14.64 2.98 21.70
CA LYS A 40 13.95 2.09 20.74
C LYS A 40 13.48 2.81 19.48
N ARG A 41 13.24 4.13 19.56
CA ARG A 41 12.81 4.98 18.43
C ARG A 41 13.97 5.54 17.61
N LEU A 42 15.22 5.28 18.00
CA LEU A 42 16.38 5.73 17.24
C LEU A 42 16.58 4.85 15.98
N PRO A 43 16.93 5.45 14.82
CA PRO A 43 17.14 4.72 13.56
C PRO A 43 18.09 3.52 13.69
N GLU A 44 19.20 3.65 14.42
CA GLU A 44 20.19 2.58 14.62
C GLU A 44 19.64 1.35 15.35
N ASN A 45 18.48 1.48 16.02
CA ASN A 45 17.82 0.41 16.76
C ASN A 45 16.55 -0.11 16.06
N ALA A 46 16.17 0.45 14.92
CA ALA A 46 14.87 0.21 14.27
C ALA A 46 14.60 -1.27 13.95
N THR A 47 15.65 -2.05 13.66
CA THR A 47 15.52 -3.46 13.27
C THR A 47 15.73 -4.44 14.43
N LEU A 48 16.18 -3.97 15.60
CA LEU A 48 16.52 -4.84 16.73
C LEU A 48 15.31 -5.58 17.32
N GLY A 49 14.12 -4.99 17.21
CA GLY A 49 12.86 -5.56 17.72
C GLY A 49 12.15 -6.52 16.77
N LEU A 50 12.71 -6.78 15.57
CA LEU A 50 12.08 -7.62 14.56
C LEU A 50 12.47 -9.10 14.73
N ASP A 51 11.48 -9.99 14.68
CA ASP A 51 11.73 -11.42 14.53
C ASP A 51 11.87 -11.75 13.04
N ILE A 52 13.07 -12.20 12.64
CA ILE A 52 13.45 -12.41 11.25
C ILE A 52 13.65 -13.90 11.02
N ARG A 53 12.97 -14.45 10.01
CA ARG A 53 13.08 -15.85 9.65
C ARG A 53 14.48 -16.18 9.11
N ASP A 54 14.98 -17.38 9.45
CA ASP A 54 16.23 -17.91 8.90
C ASP A 54 16.34 -17.71 7.38
N GLY A 55 17.45 -17.13 6.93
CA GLY A 55 17.73 -16.89 5.50
C GLY A 55 17.25 -15.54 4.98
N LEU A 56 16.63 -14.71 5.81
CA LEU A 56 16.31 -13.31 5.51
C LEU A 56 17.24 -12.36 6.26
N GLU A 57 17.45 -11.19 5.67
CA GLU A 57 18.15 -10.06 6.26
C GLU A 57 17.24 -8.83 6.21
N VAL A 58 17.29 -7.99 7.25
CA VAL A 58 16.57 -6.73 7.31
C VAL A 58 17.55 -5.62 7.66
N GLY A 59 17.55 -4.58 6.83
CA GLY A 59 18.29 -3.34 7.05
C GLY A 59 17.35 -2.14 7.07
N LEU A 60 17.76 -1.08 7.76
CA LEU A 60 17.09 0.20 7.66
C LEU A 60 17.55 0.89 6.37
N MET A 61 16.62 1.18 5.46
CA MET A 61 16.94 1.84 4.20
C MET A 61 16.79 3.37 4.26
N ALA A 62 15.84 3.89 5.06
CA ALA A 62 15.64 5.33 5.24
C ALA A 62 14.91 5.62 6.55
N SER A 63 15.16 6.78 7.14
CA SER A 63 14.48 7.28 8.34
C SER A 63 14.31 8.79 8.30
N GLU A 64 13.63 9.35 9.29
CA GLU A 64 13.59 10.79 9.51
C GLU A 64 15.02 11.37 9.61
N PRO A 65 15.28 12.57 9.06
CA PRO A 65 14.33 13.50 8.42
C PRO A 65 14.19 13.32 6.89
N MET A 66 14.64 12.20 6.32
CA MET A 66 14.59 11.97 4.87
C MET A 66 13.14 11.93 4.38
N LEU A 67 12.32 11.11 5.04
CA LEU A 67 10.86 11.04 4.88
C LEU A 67 10.18 11.17 6.24
N LEU A 68 8.87 11.45 6.24
CA LEU A 68 8.01 11.59 7.40
C LEU A 68 6.66 10.89 7.13
N ASN A 69 6.23 10.03 8.05
CA ASN A 69 4.90 9.38 8.02
C ASN A 69 4.51 8.79 6.65
N PRO A 70 5.26 7.79 6.13
CA PRO A 70 4.95 7.15 4.85
C PRO A 70 3.62 6.37 4.92
N THR A 71 2.78 6.49 3.89
CA THR A 71 1.49 5.77 3.79
C THR A 71 1.46 4.70 2.72
N ASN A 72 2.13 4.91 1.59
CA ASN A 72 2.24 3.94 0.52
C ASN A 72 3.53 4.18 -0.27
N ILE A 73 4.06 3.12 -0.87
CA ILE A 73 5.29 3.14 -1.65
C ILE A 73 5.11 2.38 -2.97
N ASP A 74 5.89 2.76 -3.97
CA ASP A 74 6.06 1.99 -5.20
C ASP A 74 7.54 2.02 -5.64
N VAL A 75 7.96 1.11 -6.52
CA VAL A 75 9.33 1.03 -7.03
C VAL A 75 9.31 1.12 -8.54
N ASP A 76 10.02 2.11 -9.08
CA ASP A 76 10.07 2.30 -10.53
C ASP A 76 11.06 1.35 -11.25
N ASP A 77 11.08 1.43 -12.58
CA ASP A 77 11.95 0.62 -13.44
C ASP A 77 13.46 0.90 -13.27
N ARG A 78 13.80 1.97 -12.54
CA ARG A 78 15.17 2.34 -12.16
C ARG A 78 15.53 1.87 -10.75
N GLY A 79 14.62 1.26 -10.02
CA GLY A 79 14.81 0.82 -8.64
C GLY A 79 14.70 1.94 -7.60
N ARG A 80 14.20 3.12 -7.98
CA ARG A 80 13.96 4.21 -7.03
C ARG A 80 12.67 3.95 -6.25
N VAL A 81 12.67 4.26 -4.96
CA VAL A 81 11.51 4.09 -4.08
C VAL A 81 10.70 5.39 -4.06
N TRP A 82 9.47 5.32 -4.54
CA TRP A 82 8.51 6.42 -4.49
C TRP A 82 7.69 6.33 -3.23
N VAL A 83 7.43 7.47 -2.58
CA VAL A 83 6.78 7.50 -1.26
C VAL A 83 5.73 8.60 -1.21
N ASN A 84 4.53 8.22 -0.79
CA ASN A 84 3.52 9.15 -0.31
C ASN A 84 3.72 9.42 1.19
N GLU A 85 3.78 10.70 1.57
CA GLU A 85 3.72 11.11 2.96
C GLU A 85 2.30 11.50 3.38
N ALA A 86 1.99 11.39 4.67
CA ALA A 86 0.74 11.87 5.25
C ALA A 86 0.96 12.70 6.52
N TYR A 87 1.82 13.73 6.44
CA TYR A 87 2.07 14.61 7.57
C TYR A 87 0.79 15.33 8.05
N ASN A 88 -0.06 15.73 7.11
CA ASN A 88 -1.33 16.41 7.38
C ASN A 88 -2.49 15.46 7.79
N TYR A 89 -2.23 14.23 8.25
CA TYR A 89 -3.29 13.25 8.51
C TYR A 89 -4.14 13.55 9.75
N ARG A 90 -5.47 13.67 9.53
CA ARG A 90 -6.52 13.81 10.57
C ARG A 90 -6.15 14.75 11.74
N PRO A 91 -5.76 16.02 11.47
CA PRO A 91 -5.28 16.91 12.53
C PRO A 91 -6.36 17.24 13.57
N THR A 92 -7.63 17.23 13.19
CA THR A 92 -8.76 17.48 14.09
C THR A 92 -8.99 16.36 15.11
N LEU A 93 -8.58 15.13 14.80
CA LEU A 93 -8.71 13.97 15.69
C LEU A 93 -7.45 13.74 16.52
N ASN A 94 -6.28 13.90 15.89
CA ASN A 94 -5.00 13.54 16.51
C ASN A 94 -4.29 14.73 17.18
N GLY A 95 -4.68 15.97 16.86
CA GLY A 95 -3.96 17.17 17.30
C GLY A 95 -2.57 17.32 16.68
N ASN A 96 -2.31 16.58 15.59
CA ASN A 96 -1.02 16.60 14.90
C ASN A 96 -0.74 17.97 14.27
N PRO A 97 0.53 18.39 14.22
CA PRO A 97 0.92 19.57 13.46
C PRO A 97 0.62 19.37 11.96
N THR A 98 0.39 20.48 11.26
CA THR A 98 0.11 20.48 9.82
C THR A 98 0.97 21.52 9.11
N THR A 99 1.12 21.37 7.79
CA THR A 99 1.72 22.37 6.90
C THR A 99 0.70 22.83 5.85
N ASP A 100 0.71 24.13 5.54
CA ASP A 100 -0.09 24.74 4.47
C ASP A 100 0.39 24.39 3.06
N LYS A 101 1.58 23.79 2.93
CA LYS A 101 2.14 23.35 1.64
C LYS A 101 1.53 22.06 1.11
N GLY A 102 0.79 21.33 1.95
CA GLY A 102 0.36 19.95 1.68
C GLY A 102 1.48 18.93 1.89
N ASP A 103 1.10 17.66 1.77
CA ASP A 103 1.97 16.50 1.89
C ASP A 103 2.81 16.30 0.63
N ARG A 104 3.90 15.54 0.76
CA ARG A 104 4.89 15.33 -0.30
C ARG A 104 4.74 13.98 -0.95
N ILE A 105 5.00 13.96 -2.26
CA ILE A 105 5.33 12.76 -3.02
C ILE A 105 6.84 12.80 -3.24
N LEU A 106 7.55 11.78 -2.77
CA LEU A 106 9.00 11.71 -2.78
C LEU A 106 9.50 10.62 -3.73
N ILE A 107 10.72 10.82 -4.23
CA ILE A 107 11.53 9.81 -4.89
C ILE A 107 12.80 9.66 -4.04
N LEU A 108 13.07 8.44 -3.58
CA LEU A 108 14.24 8.08 -2.80
C LEU A 108 15.11 7.15 -3.64
N GLU A 109 16.42 7.38 -3.65
CA GLU A 109 17.39 6.63 -4.45
C GLU A 109 18.58 6.23 -3.59
N ASP A 110 19.05 5.00 -3.80
CA ASP A 110 20.32 4.46 -3.30
C ASP A 110 21.35 4.66 -4.41
N ALA A 111 22.08 5.77 -4.34
CA ALA A 111 22.94 6.22 -5.42
C ALA A 111 24.31 5.52 -5.45
N ASP A 112 24.75 4.95 -4.33
CA ASP A 112 26.00 4.21 -4.22
C ASP A 112 25.83 2.68 -4.17
N HIS A 113 24.58 2.22 -4.18
CA HIS A 113 24.16 0.81 -4.24
C HIS A 113 24.57 -0.01 -3.01
N ASP A 114 24.58 0.61 -1.82
CA ASP A 114 24.90 -0.06 -0.56
C ASP A 114 23.67 -0.61 0.20
N GLY A 115 22.46 -0.37 -0.33
CA GLY A 115 21.18 -0.76 0.27
C GLY A 115 20.57 0.31 1.17
N VAL A 116 21.21 1.48 1.32
CA VAL A 116 20.69 2.64 2.06
C VAL A 116 20.32 3.74 1.08
N LEU A 117 19.12 4.29 1.22
CA LEU A 117 18.66 5.40 0.39
C LEU A 117 19.36 6.67 0.86
N ASP A 118 20.06 7.36 -0.04
CA ASP A 118 20.92 8.51 0.29
C ASP A 118 20.52 9.80 -0.46
N GLN A 119 19.69 9.68 -1.50
CA GLN A 119 19.16 10.80 -2.26
C GLN A 119 17.65 10.91 -2.13
N ARG A 120 17.19 12.16 -2.05
CA ARG A 120 15.77 12.50 -1.99
C ARG A 120 15.44 13.62 -2.97
N THR A 121 14.47 13.34 -3.81
CA THR A 121 13.80 14.33 -4.66
C THR A 121 12.35 14.48 -4.22
N VAL A 122 11.86 15.72 -4.11
CA VAL A 122 10.42 15.97 -3.96
C VAL A 122 9.82 16.02 -5.36
N PHE A 123 9.11 14.97 -5.74
CA PHE A 123 8.44 14.90 -7.03
C PHE A 123 7.33 15.95 -7.14
N TYR A 124 6.51 16.04 -6.09
CA TYR A 124 5.44 17.01 -6.00
C TYR A 124 5.11 17.36 -4.55
N GLN A 125 4.72 18.61 -4.32
CA GLN A 125 4.12 19.10 -3.08
C GLN A 125 3.16 20.24 -3.41
N GLY A 126 1.89 20.11 -3.02
CA GLY A 126 0.87 21.12 -3.25
C GLY A 126 -0.22 21.07 -2.18
N PRO A 127 -0.86 22.21 -1.86
CA PRO A 127 -1.82 22.33 -0.75
C PRO A 127 -3.05 21.43 -0.87
N GLU A 128 -3.37 20.97 -2.08
CA GLU A 128 -4.43 20.01 -2.35
C GLU A 128 -4.05 18.56 -2.02
N ILE A 129 -2.75 18.28 -1.86
CA ILE A 129 -2.27 16.96 -1.48
C ILE A 129 -2.24 16.84 0.03
N ASN A 130 -3.14 16.05 0.61
CA ASN A 130 -3.21 15.79 2.04
C ASN A 130 -3.60 14.35 2.30
N SER A 131 -2.65 13.61 2.88
CA SER A 131 -2.76 12.21 3.26
C SER A 131 -3.16 11.27 2.13
N PRO A 132 -2.44 11.30 0.98
CA PRO A 132 -2.61 10.31 -0.05
C PRO A 132 -2.36 8.90 0.50
N LEU A 133 -3.15 7.93 0.05
CA LEU A 133 -3.15 6.55 0.54
C LEU A 133 -2.67 5.53 -0.50
N GLY A 134 -2.37 5.98 -1.72
CA GLY A 134 -1.91 5.10 -2.79
C GLY A 134 -1.04 5.80 -3.82
N ILE A 135 -0.02 5.12 -4.31
CA ILE A 135 0.87 5.56 -5.40
C ILE A 135 1.07 4.40 -6.38
N CYS A 136 1.03 4.71 -7.68
CA CYS A 136 1.34 3.77 -8.76
C CYS A 136 2.17 4.48 -9.82
N VAL A 137 3.37 3.98 -10.08
CA VAL A 137 4.37 4.57 -10.96
C VAL A 137 4.45 3.75 -12.25
N LEU A 138 4.08 4.38 -13.37
CA LEU A 138 4.04 3.78 -14.70
C LEU A 138 4.92 4.59 -15.65
N GLY A 139 6.24 4.39 -15.52
CA GLY A 139 7.24 5.14 -16.28
C GLY A 139 7.19 6.62 -15.90
N ASN A 140 6.74 7.47 -16.82
CA ASN A 140 6.66 8.91 -16.59
C ASN A 140 5.31 9.40 -16.04
N ARG A 141 4.38 8.47 -15.77
CA ARG A 141 3.05 8.74 -15.22
C ARG A 141 2.97 8.21 -13.79
N VAL A 142 2.41 9.01 -12.88
CA VAL A 142 2.28 8.66 -11.46
C VAL A 142 0.85 8.91 -11.02
N ILE A 143 0.13 7.83 -10.68
CA ILE A 143 -1.24 7.88 -10.19
C ILE A 143 -1.19 7.94 -8.67
N VAL A 144 -1.86 8.94 -8.07
CA VAL A 144 -1.89 9.12 -6.62
C VAL A 144 -3.34 9.15 -6.11
N SER A 145 -3.65 8.21 -5.24
CA SER A 145 -4.97 8.06 -4.63
C SER A 145 -5.09 8.90 -3.37
N GLN A 146 -6.00 9.86 -3.38
CA GLN A 146 -6.30 10.71 -2.23
C GLN A 146 -7.72 11.26 -2.29
N SER A 147 -8.63 10.66 -1.53
CA SER A 147 -10.00 11.18 -1.42
C SER A 147 -10.02 12.70 -1.16
N PRO A 148 -10.76 13.48 -1.98
CA PRO A 148 -11.82 13.01 -2.88
C PRO A 148 -11.40 12.79 -4.34
N TYR A 149 -10.09 12.81 -4.63
CA TYR A 149 -9.54 12.75 -5.98
C TYR A 149 -8.62 11.54 -6.17
N VAL A 150 -8.52 11.07 -7.41
CA VAL A 150 -7.36 10.31 -7.87
C VAL A 150 -6.64 11.22 -8.84
N TRP A 151 -5.40 11.57 -8.49
CA TRP A 151 -4.56 12.45 -9.27
C TRP A 151 -3.72 11.67 -10.26
N ASP A 152 -3.48 12.29 -11.41
CA ASP A 152 -2.61 11.77 -12.46
C ASP A 152 -1.51 12.79 -12.73
N PHE A 153 -0.29 12.44 -12.36
CA PHE A 153 0.89 13.29 -12.52
C PHE A 153 1.77 12.77 -13.65
N TYR A 154 2.45 13.70 -14.32
CA TYR A 154 3.36 13.37 -15.43
C TYR A 154 4.69 14.09 -15.28
N ASP A 155 5.79 13.35 -15.43
CA ASP A 155 7.17 13.84 -15.59
C ASP A 155 7.52 13.82 -17.09
N ASP A 156 7.13 14.86 -17.83
CA ASP A 156 7.29 14.87 -19.28
C ASP A 156 8.75 15.03 -19.70
N ASN A 157 9.57 15.63 -18.83
CA ASN A 157 10.96 15.99 -19.13
C ASN A 157 12.00 15.04 -18.47
N GLY A 158 11.57 14.18 -17.54
CA GLY A 158 12.40 13.18 -16.88
C GLY A 158 13.30 13.72 -15.76
N ASP A 159 13.02 14.90 -15.21
CA ASP A 159 13.80 15.52 -14.14
C ASP A 159 13.38 15.10 -12.72
N GLY A 160 12.41 14.20 -12.61
CA GLY A 160 11.89 13.72 -11.33
C GLY A 160 10.96 14.73 -10.65
N LYS A 161 10.29 15.60 -11.43
CA LYS A 161 9.24 16.50 -10.95
C LYS A 161 7.99 16.41 -11.82
N ALA A 162 6.83 16.65 -11.22
CA ALA A 162 5.60 16.70 -11.98
C ALA A 162 5.53 17.98 -12.84
N ASP A 163 5.47 17.80 -14.16
CA ASP A 163 5.22 18.85 -15.15
C ASP A 163 3.72 19.11 -15.35
N ARG A 164 2.91 18.05 -15.27
CA ARG A 164 1.45 18.12 -15.39
C ARG A 164 0.77 17.36 -14.26
N LYS A 165 -0.43 17.82 -13.92
CA LYS A 165 -1.34 17.21 -12.95
C LYS A 165 -2.76 17.29 -13.48
N GLU A 166 -3.41 16.15 -13.53
CA GLU A 166 -4.78 15.98 -14.00
C GLU A 166 -5.60 15.17 -12.98
N ILE A 167 -6.92 15.22 -13.10
CA ILE A 167 -7.82 14.37 -12.31
C ILE A 167 -8.13 13.12 -13.15
N LEU A 168 -7.93 11.94 -12.58
CA LEU A 168 -8.38 10.67 -13.15
C LEU A 168 -9.81 10.37 -12.70
N PHE A 169 -10.06 10.42 -11.39
CA PHE A 169 -11.37 10.25 -10.79
C PHE A 169 -11.60 11.28 -9.67
N GLN A 170 -12.86 11.58 -9.36
CA GLN A 170 -13.22 12.46 -8.26
C GLN A 170 -14.51 12.04 -7.54
N GLY A 171 -14.91 12.83 -6.55
CA GLY A 171 -16.15 12.62 -5.79
C GLY A 171 -16.10 11.38 -4.90
N ILE A 172 -14.89 10.89 -4.60
CA ILE A 172 -14.69 9.71 -3.77
C ILE A 172 -14.76 10.14 -2.30
N GLY A 173 -15.59 9.46 -1.50
CA GLY A 173 -15.69 9.76 -0.06
C GLY A 173 -14.43 9.37 0.72
N GLY A 174 -14.44 9.57 2.05
CA GLY A 174 -13.30 9.22 2.89
C GLY A 174 -12.13 10.21 2.85
N GLU A 175 -12.39 11.51 2.63
CA GLU A 175 -11.37 12.56 2.76
C GLU A 175 -10.71 12.50 4.13
N GLN A 176 -9.38 12.43 4.17
CA GLN A 176 -8.62 12.30 5.43
C GLN A 176 -9.11 11.11 6.28
N HIS A 177 -9.56 10.03 5.63
CA HIS A 177 -10.05 8.82 6.27
C HIS A 177 -9.33 7.60 5.68
N ASP A 178 -8.94 6.66 6.51
CA ASP A 178 -8.31 5.39 6.12
C ASP A 178 -9.23 4.47 5.29
N HIS A 179 -10.51 4.82 5.16
CA HIS A 179 -11.51 4.09 4.38
C HIS A 179 -11.80 4.81 3.04
N GLY A 180 -10.81 5.54 2.54
CA GLY A 180 -10.85 6.25 1.26
C GLY A 180 -10.47 5.36 0.07
N VAL A 181 -10.03 5.99 -1.02
CA VAL A 181 -9.42 5.31 -2.16
C VAL A 181 -7.97 4.94 -1.88
N HIS A 182 -7.57 3.72 -2.26
CA HIS A 182 -6.23 3.18 -2.05
C HIS A 182 -5.47 3.01 -3.37
N ALA A 183 -4.27 2.40 -3.32
CA ALA A 183 -3.36 2.30 -4.46
C ALA A 183 -3.98 1.63 -5.70
N PHE A 184 -3.55 2.13 -6.86
CA PHE A 184 -3.77 1.49 -8.15
C PHE A 184 -2.66 0.47 -8.38
N VAL A 185 -3.00 -0.65 -8.99
CA VAL A 185 -2.06 -1.74 -9.31
C VAL A 185 -2.20 -2.09 -10.78
N PHE A 186 -1.09 -2.12 -11.50
CA PHE A 186 -1.07 -2.53 -12.89
C PHE A 186 -1.08 -4.05 -13.00
N GLY A 187 -2.14 -4.59 -13.58
CA GLY A 187 -2.37 -6.02 -13.70
C GLY A 187 -1.70 -6.65 -14.94
N PRO A 188 -1.57 -7.99 -14.96
CA PRO A 188 -0.94 -8.73 -16.06
C PRO A 188 -1.72 -8.68 -17.38
N ASP A 189 -2.98 -8.24 -17.34
CA ASP A 189 -3.87 -8.03 -18.49
C ASP A 189 -3.76 -6.62 -19.09
N GLY A 190 -2.87 -5.78 -18.56
CA GLY A 190 -2.67 -4.40 -19.02
C GLY A 190 -3.70 -3.41 -18.49
N LYS A 191 -4.46 -3.78 -17.47
CA LYS A 191 -5.49 -2.95 -16.82
C LYS A 191 -5.02 -2.45 -15.46
N LEU A 192 -5.71 -1.44 -14.95
CA LEU A 192 -5.52 -0.92 -13.60
C LEU A 192 -6.55 -1.53 -12.66
N TYR A 193 -6.09 -1.94 -11.49
CA TYR A 193 -6.91 -2.47 -10.40
C TYR A 193 -6.81 -1.52 -9.22
N PHE A 194 -7.93 -1.19 -8.59
CA PHE A 194 -7.94 -0.29 -7.43
C PHE A 194 -9.18 -0.54 -6.59
N ASN A 195 -9.24 0.10 -5.43
CA ASN A 195 -10.35 -0.09 -4.50
C ASN A 195 -10.55 1.12 -3.61
N PHE A 196 -11.70 1.13 -2.95
CA PHE A 196 -12.03 2.13 -1.95
C PHE A 196 -12.85 1.56 -0.80
N GLY A 197 -12.74 2.17 0.38
CA GLY A 197 -13.44 1.74 1.58
C GLY A 197 -14.91 2.18 1.62
N ASN A 198 -15.58 1.87 2.73
CA ASN A 198 -17.02 2.06 2.88
C ASN A 198 -17.44 3.51 3.18
N GLU A 199 -16.50 4.41 3.44
CA GLU A 199 -16.76 5.85 3.47
C GLU A 199 -16.90 6.41 2.04
N CYS A 200 -16.59 5.60 1.02
CA CYS A 200 -16.83 5.91 -0.38
C CYS A 200 -18.19 5.35 -0.82
N HIS A 201 -18.86 6.08 -1.72
CA HIS A 201 -20.27 5.79 -2.08
C HIS A 201 -20.55 5.82 -3.59
N THR A 202 -19.66 6.44 -4.34
CA THR A 202 -19.77 6.64 -5.78
C THR A 202 -18.37 6.89 -6.34
N LEU A 203 -18.23 6.69 -7.65
CA LEU A 203 -17.05 7.08 -8.41
C LEU A 203 -17.49 8.06 -9.50
N LEU A 204 -16.83 9.23 -9.58
CA LEU A 204 -17.05 10.19 -10.66
C LEU A 204 -15.82 10.28 -11.56
N ASP A 205 -16.05 10.52 -12.85
CA ASP A 205 -14.99 10.82 -13.81
C ASP A 205 -14.41 12.23 -13.56
N ARG A 206 -13.38 12.60 -14.33
CA ARG A 206 -12.74 13.93 -14.25
C ARG A 206 -13.66 15.13 -14.49
N ASP A 207 -14.79 14.93 -15.15
CA ASP A 207 -15.77 15.97 -15.48
C ASP A 207 -16.93 15.99 -14.47
N GLY A 208 -16.94 15.07 -13.52
CA GLY A 208 -17.91 14.98 -12.43
C GLY A 208 -19.14 14.13 -12.77
N ASN A 209 -19.09 13.36 -13.86
CA ASN A 209 -20.17 12.44 -14.22
C ASN A 209 -20.01 11.12 -13.46
N ILE A 210 -21.14 10.49 -13.13
CA ILE A 210 -21.12 9.14 -12.53
C ILE A 210 -20.51 8.16 -13.52
N VAL A 211 -19.47 7.46 -13.08
CA VAL A 211 -18.86 6.36 -13.83
C VAL A 211 -19.85 5.19 -13.89
N THR A 212 -19.97 4.58 -15.06
CA THR A 212 -20.75 3.36 -15.26
C THR A 212 -19.89 2.11 -15.15
N ASP A 213 -20.49 1.03 -14.65
CA ASP A 213 -19.87 -0.28 -14.58
C ASP A 213 -19.97 -1.07 -15.89
N GLN A 214 -19.55 -2.34 -15.86
CA GLN A 214 -19.55 -3.26 -16.99
C GLN A 214 -20.94 -3.55 -17.60
N ASP A 215 -22.03 -3.28 -16.86
CA ASP A 215 -23.41 -3.47 -17.33
C ASP A 215 -24.03 -2.15 -17.85
N GLY A 216 -23.30 -1.03 -17.75
CA GLY A 216 -23.78 0.31 -18.09
C GLY A 216 -24.56 1.00 -16.97
N ASP A 217 -24.56 0.46 -15.75
CA ASP A 217 -25.21 1.06 -14.59
C ASP A 217 -24.26 1.99 -13.85
N GLY A 218 -24.76 3.09 -13.29
CA GLY A 218 -23.95 4.00 -12.48
C GLY A 218 -23.43 3.35 -11.20
N ILE A 219 -22.12 3.45 -10.94
CA ILE A 219 -21.46 2.96 -9.72
C ILE A 219 -21.92 3.80 -8.53
N THR A 220 -22.92 3.29 -7.81
CA THR A 220 -23.54 3.96 -6.66
C THR A 220 -23.99 2.96 -5.61
N ASN A 221 -24.29 3.46 -4.41
CA ASN A 221 -24.89 2.69 -3.32
C ASN A 221 -26.30 2.11 -3.62
N LYS A 222 -26.87 2.36 -4.80
CA LYS A 222 -28.12 1.72 -5.23
C LYS A 222 -27.89 0.29 -5.72
N LYS A 223 -26.77 0.05 -6.42
CA LYS A 223 -26.40 -1.25 -6.99
C LYS A 223 -25.42 -1.98 -6.08
N TYR A 224 -24.40 -1.26 -5.62
CA TYR A 224 -23.33 -1.79 -4.80
C TYR A 224 -23.50 -1.37 -3.34
N ARG A 225 -22.73 -2.01 -2.45
CA ARG A 225 -22.77 -1.74 -1.00
C ARG A 225 -21.36 -1.50 -0.51
N GLN A 226 -21.19 -0.50 0.36
CA GLN A 226 -19.97 -0.27 1.13
C GLN A 226 -18.72 -0.20 0.22
N GLY A 227 -17.56 -0.67 0.70
CA GLY A 227 -16.33 -0.69 -0.09
C GLY A 227 -16.43 -1.59 -1.31
N MET A 228 -15.68 -1.25 -2.35
CA MET A 228 -15.69 -1.94 -3.65
C MET A 228 -14.27 -2.12 -4.20
N VAL A 229 -14.14 -3.09 -5.09
CA VAL A 229 -12.94 -3.39 -5.87
C VAL A 229 -13.25 -3.18 -7.34
N PHE A 230 -12.34 -2.54 -8.05
CA PHE A 230 -12.50 -2.12 -9.43
C PHE A 230 -11.37 -2.62 -10.32
N ARG A 231 -11.68 -2.71 -11.62
CA ARG A 231 -10.73 -2.81 -12.72
C ARG A 231 -11.09 -1.77 -13.78
N CYS A 232 -10.12 -1.16 -14.45
CA CYS A 232 -10.37 -0.25 -15.57
C CYS A 232 -9.23 -0.27 -16.60
N ASP A 233 -9.47 0.29 -17.78
CA ASP A 233 -8.41 0.55 -18.74
C ASP A 233 -7.43 1.59 -18.18
N ILE A 234 -6.21 1.62 -18.74
CA ILE A 234 -5.14 2.47 -18.24
C ILE A 234 -5.51 3.96 -18.23
N ASP A 235 -6.40 4.41 -19.11
CA ASP A 235 -6.88 5.80 -19.16
C ASP A 235 -8.03 6.11 -18.18
N GLY A 236 -8.46 5.13 -17.39
CA GLY A 236 -9.58 5.22 -16.45
C GLY A 236 -10.94 4.89 -17.07
N SER A 237 -11.02 4.53 -18.35
CA SER A 237 -12.26 4.12 -19.00
C SER A 237 -12.61 2.65 -18.73
N ASN A 238 -13.83 2.24 -19.14
CA ASN A 238 -14.31 0.86 -19.04
C ASN A 238 -14.14 0.27 -17.62
N VAL A 239 -14.65 1.01 -16.62
CA VAL A 239 -14.59 0.59 -15.21
C VAL A 239 -15.52 -0.60 -14.99
N GLU A 240 -15.00 -1.61 -14.30
CA GLU A 240 -15.68 -2.83 -13.91
C GLU A 240 -15.67 -2.92 -12.38
N VAL A 241 -16.80 -3.25 -11.76
CA VAL A 241 -16.87 -3.55 -10.33
C VAL A 241 -16.71 -5.06 -10.14
N LEU A 242 -15.60 -5.46 -9.53
CA LEU A 242 -15.23 -6.87 -9.36
C LEU A 242 -15.79 -7.45 -8.07
N GLY A 243 -16.00 -6.63 -7.04
CA GLY A 243 -16.56 -7.07 -5.79
C GLY A 243 -16.97 -5.90 -4.91
N HIS A 244 -17.86 -6.15 -3.96
CA HIS A 244 -18.36 -5.11 -3.07
C HIS A 244 -18.72 -5.63 -1.68
N ASN A 245 -19.18 -4.73 -0.82
CA ASN A 245 -19.56 -4.99 0.56
C ASN A 245 -18.35 -5.29 1.47
N PHE A 246 -17.25 -4.57 1.24
CA PHE A 246 -16.08 -4.50 2.11
C PHE A 246 -16.20 -3.35 3.12
N ARG A 247 -15.40 -3.35 4.18
CA ARG A 247 -15.33 -2.21 5.12
C ARG A 247 -14.22 -1.26 4.74
N ASN A 248 -12.99 -1.69 4.97
CA ASN A 248 -11.78 -0.95 4.71
C ASN A 248 -10.76 -1.90 4.10
N ASN A 249 -11.04 -2.25 2.86
CA ASN A 249 -10.11 -3.03 2.08
C ASN A 249 -8.96 -2.14 1.60
N TYR A 250 -7.73 -2.63 1.80
CA TYR A 250 -6.49 -1.96 1.40
C TYR A 250 -6.01 -2.48 0.04
N GLU A 251 -4.80 -2.10 -0.35
CA GLU A 251 -4.18 -2.40 -1.64
C GLU A 251 -4.37 -3.85 -2.12
N LEU A 252 -4.67 -3.97 -3.42
CA LEU A 252 -4.92 -5.23 -4.10
C LEU A 252 -3.61 -5.92 -4.47
N ALA A 253 -3.51 -7.22 -4.23
CA ALA A 253 -2.46 -8.06 -4.77
C ALA A 253 -3.01 -8.88 -5.94
N VAL A 254 -2.63 -8.50 -7.16
CA VAL A 254 -3.02 -9.19 -8.40
C VAL A 254 -1.89 -10.12 -8.82
N ASP A 255 -2.16 -11.42 -8.92
CA ASP A 255 -1.16 -12.38 -9.37
C ASP A 255 -1.10 -12.50 -10.91
N SER A 256 -0.11 -13.23 -11.41
CA SER A 256 0.11 -13.44 -12.85
C SER A 256 -1.03 -14.16 -13.60
N TYR A 257 -1.97 -14.77 -12.88
CA TYR A 257 -3.15 -15.43 -13.44
C TYR A 257 -4.39 -14.54 -13.39
N GLY A 258 -4.28 -13.31 -12.87
CA GLY A 258 -5.39 -12.40 -12.64
C GLY A 258 -6.18 -12.70 -11.36
N THR A 259 -5.66 -13.55 -10.47
CA THR A 259 -6.26 -13.77 -9.14
C THR A 259 -6.04 -12.53 -8.30
N ILE A 260 -7.08 -12.07 -7.61
CA ILE A 260 -7.03 -10.85 -6.81
C ILE A 260 -7.15 -11.22 -5.34
N TRP A 261 -6.22 -10.73 -4.54
CA TRP A 261 -6.23 -10.83 -3.09
C TRP A 261 -6.22 -9.45 -2.45
N GLN A 262 -6.84 -9.32 -1.29
CA GLN A 262 -6.74 -8.08 -0.50
C GLN A 262 -6.94 -8.35 0.98
N SER A 263 -6.41 -7.49 1.83
CA SER A 263 -6.84 -7.38 3.23
C SER A 263 -8.10 -6.50 3.34
N ASP A 264 -8.96 -6.78 4.32
CA ASP A 264 -10.09 -5.93 4.71
C ASP A 264 -10.22 -5.89 6.23
N ASN A 265 -10.13 -4.70 6.79
CA ASN A 265 -10.10 -4.46 8.22
C ASN A 265 -11.51 -4.27 8.78
N ASP A 266 -11.89 -5.07 9.79
CA ASP A 266 -13.17 -4.92 10.50
C ASP A 266 -13.08 -3.92 11.68
N ASP A 267 -14.23 -3.37 12.10
CA ASP A 267 -14.34 -2.38 13.18
C ASP A 267 -14.39 -3.00 14.59
N ASP A 268 -14.09 -4.29 14.73
CA ASP A 268 -14.31 -5.06 15.97
C ASP A 268 -13.25 -4.84 17.07
N GLY A 269 -12.51 -3.73 16.97
CA GLY A 269 -11.47 -3.32 17.91
C GLY A 269 -10.11 -3.96 17.63
N ASN A 270 -9.68 -3.99 16.36
CA ASN A 270 -8.45 -4.60 15.85
C ASN A 270 -8.38 -6.13 16.00
N ARG A 271 -9.51 -6.85 16.05
CA ARG A 271 -9.52 -8.29 16.35
C ARG A 271 -9.66 -9.16 15.10
N ALA A 272 -10.29 -8.66 14.05
CA ALA A 272 -10.42 -9.35 12.78
C ALA A 272 -9.88 -8.53 11.61
N VAL A 273 -8.97 -9.16 10.86
CA VAL A 273 -8.61 -8.77 9.49
C VAL A 273 -8.98 -9.96 8.61
N ARG A 274 -9.63 -9.68 7.49
CA ARG A 274 -9.98 -10.69 6.50
C ARG A 274 -8.98 -10.63 5.36
N ILE A 275 -8.48 -11.78 4.94
CA ILE A 275 -7.78 -11.92 3.66
C ILE A 275 -8.78 -12.50 2.67
N ASN A 276 -9.14 -11.71 1.67
CA ASN A 276 -10.18 -12.04 0.71
C ASN A 276 -9.55 -12.50 -0.59
N TYR A 277 -9.95 -13.67 -1.08
CA TYR A 277 -9.86 -13.96 -2.51
C TYR A 277 -11.02 -13.24 -3.19
N VAL A 278 -10.71 -12.24 -4.01
CA VAL A 278 -11.73 -11.42 -4.68
C VAL A 278 -12.22 -12.12 -5.95
N MET A 279 -13.27 -12.91 -5.81
CA MET A 279 -14.08 -13.43 -6.92
C MET A 279 -14.88 -12.30 -7.57
N GLU A 280 -14.88 -12.27 -8.91
CA GLU A 280 -15.68 -11.35 -9.71
C GLU A 280 -17.17 -11.44 -9.34
N TYR A 281 -17.84 -10.30 -9.28
CA TYR A 281 -19.22 -10.11 -8.82
C TYR A 281 -19.47 -10.52 -7.35
N GLY A 282 -18.41 -10.71 -6.55
CA GLY A 282 -18.52 -11.15 -5.17
C GLY A 282 -19.10 -10.09 -4.24
N ASN A 283 -19.87 -10.55 -3.24
CA ASN A 283 -20.34 -9.75 -2.13
C ASN A 283 -19.72 -10.28 -0.83
N TYR A 284 -19.02 -9.41 -0.10
CA TYR A 284 -18.16 -9.80 1.02
C TYR A 284 -18.76 -9.49 2.39
N GLY A 285 -20.07 -9.21 2.45
CA GLY A 285 -20.86 -9.35 3.66
C GLY A 285 -20.52 -8.42 4.83
N TYR A 286 -19.79 -7.32 4.63
CA TYR A 286 -19.55 -6.36 5.72
C TYR A 286 -20.87 -5.86 6.30
N SER A 287 -21.84 -5.53 5.44
CA SER A 287 -23.24 -5.30 5.82
C SER A 287 -24.12 -6.47 5.38
N ASP A 288 -25.09 -6.87 6.19
CA ASP A 288 -26.04 -7.93 5.82
C ASP A 288 -26.96 -7.48 4.66
N GLU A 289 -27.19 -8.37 3.69
CA GLU A 289 -27.96 -8.03 2.48
C GLU A 289 -29.43 -7.75 2.76
N LEU A 290 -30.06 -8.47 3.67
CA LEU A 290 -31.52 -8.34 3.88
C LEU A 290 -31.84 -7.22 4.86
N THR A 291 -31.04 -7.09 5.90
CA THR A 291 -31.32 -6.22 7.05
C THR A 291 -30.47 -4.95 7.07
N GLY A 292 -29.35 -4.93 6.35
CA GLY A 292 -28.35 -3.87 6.46
C GLY A 292 -27.59 -3.89 7.78
N ALA A 293 -27.79 -4.92 8.63
CA ALA A 293 -27.15 -5.03 9.92
C ALA A 293 -25.63 -5.02 9.78
N GLY A 294 -24.93 -4.34 10.69
CA GLY A 294 -23.48 -4.32 10.81
C GLY A 294 -22.95 -5.51 11.63
N TRP A 295 -21.63 -5.57 11.80
CA TRP A 295 -20.92 -6.68 12.48
C TRP A 295 -21.30 -6.84 13.97
N ARG A 296 -21.89 -5.82 14.59
CA ARG A 296 -22.31 -5.84 16.00
C ARG A 296 -23.57 -6.65 16.26
N GLU A 297 -24.33 -6.96 15.22
CA GLU A 297 -25.56 -7.74 15.33
C GLU A 297 -25.25 -9.23 15.22
N ASN A 298 -25.94 -10.06 16.01
CA ASN A 298 -25.84 -11.52 15.85
C ASN A 298 -26.44 -11.91 14.51
N ARG A 299 -25.61 -12.42 13.60
CA ARG A 299 -26.03 -12.90 12.29
C ARG A 299 -26.01 -14.42 12.26
N THR A 300 -27.06 -15.03 11.70
CA THR A 300 -27.19 -16.49 11.62
C THR A 300 -26.34 -17.09 10.47
N ASN A 301 -25.71 -16.25 9.65
CA ASN A 301 -25.04 -16.61 8.39
C ASN A 301 -23.55 -16.22 8.31
N LEU A 302 -22.90 -15.90 9.43
CA LEU A 302 -21.45 -15.76 9.55
C LEU A 302 -20.92 -16.62 10.71
#